data_AF-A0A3D6B200-F1
#
_entry.id   AF-A0A3D6B200-F1
#
_cell.length_a   1.000
_cell.length_b   1.000
_cell.length_c   1.000
_cell.angle_alpha   90.00
_cell.angle_beta   90.00
_cell.angle_gamma   90.00
#
_symmetry.space_group_name_H-M   'P 1'
#
loop_
_entity.id
_entity.type
_entity.pdbx_description
1 polymer ?
#
loop_
_entity_poly.entity_id
_entity_poly.type
_entity_poly.pdbx_seq_one_letter_code
_entity_poly.pdbx_strand_id
1 'polypeptide(L)'
;MDKNIYILGSSEIPSSIVLDSGRERSDIFMVPGGVNGCMDVTYELIGEGASLDVKGIYVCRGDQDVDIRITVKHLCGNCVSHQLFKGIALDKAKVNFEGLVYVASGAEKTEALQENHSLLLSEGALVQSQPQLEI
;
A
#
# COMPACT_ATOMS: atom_id res chain seq x y z
N MET A 1 -1.00 18.78 -4.09
CA MET A 1 -1.50 17.46 -3.68
C MET A 1 -1.51 17.40 -2.16
N ASP A 2 -2.70 17.42 -1.56
CA ASP A 2 -2.85 17.25 -0.11
C ASP A 2 -2.57 15.80 0.27
N LYS A 3 -1.99 15.59 1.46
CA LYS A 3 -1.57 14.28 1.94
C LYS A 3 -2.53 13.79 3.01
N ASN A 4 -3.05 12.57 2.85
CA ASN A 4 -3.79 11.90 3.92
C ASN A 4 -2.83 11.01 4.71
N ILE A 5 -2.90 11.07 6.04
CA ILE A 5 -2.01 10.30 6.92
C ILE A 5 -2.87 9.38 7.79
N TYR A 6 -2.55 8.10 7.75
CA TYR A 6 -3.26 7.04 8.44
C TYR A 6 -2.29 6.25 9.34
N ILE A 7 -2.64 6.09 10.61
CA ILE A 7 -1.86 5.36 11.60
C ILE A 7 -2.66 4.14 12.05
N LEU A 8 -2.11 2.94 11.87
CA LEU A 8 -2.77 1.71 12.31
C LEU A 8 -3.03 1.74 13.82
N GLY A 9 -4.27 1.46 14.21
CA GLY A 9 -4.72 1.50 15.61
C GLY A 9 -5.07 2.90 16.14
N SER A 10 -4.99 3.96 15.33
CA SER A 10 -5.34 5.33 15.75
C SER A 10 -6.18 6.10 14.73
N SER A 11 -6.03 5.80 13.44
CA SER A 11 -6.83 6.39 12.37
C SER A 11 -7.94 5.45 11.92
N GLU A 12 -9.05 6.03 11.47
CA GLU A 12 -10.00 5.32 10.62
C GLU A 12 -9.41 5.23 9.21
N ILE A 13 -9.11 4.00 8.77
CA ILE A 13 -8.49 3.74 7.46
C ILE A 13 -9.61 3.41 6.47
N PRO A 14 -9.77 4.16 5.37
CA PRO A 14 -10.78 3.85 4.36
C PRO A 14 -10.44 2.53 3.67
N SER A 15 -11.43 1.67 3.50
CA SER A 15 -11.26 0.40 2.78
C SER A 15 -11.27 0.56 1.26
N SER A 16 -11.90 1.63 0.75
CA SER A 16 -12.03 1.89 -0.68
C SER A 16 -11.99 3.38 -0.99
N ILE A 17 -11.27 3.73 -2.06
CA ILE A 17 -11.09 5.10 -2.55
C ILE A 17 -11.21 5.10 -4.07
N VAL A 18 -12.01 6.02 -4.60
CA VAL A 18 -12.24 6.19 -6.04
C VAL A 18 -11.60 7.49 -6.52
N LEU A 19 -10.89 7.43 -7.65
CA LEU A 19 -10.26 8.59 -8.30
C LEU A 19 -10.90 8.84 -9.67
N ASP A 20 -11.53 10.00 -9.79
CA ASP A 20 -12.07 10.54 -11.04
C ASP A 20 -10.97 11.15 -11.94
N SER A 21 -11.37 11.64 -13.12
CA SER A 21 -10.45 12.13 -14.15
C SER A 21 -9.58 13.29 -13.65
N GLY A 22 -8.28 13.21 -13.94
CA GLY A 22 -7.27 14.20 -13.55
C GLY A 22 -7.06 14.32 -12.04
N ARG A 23 -7.64 13.44 -11.23
CA ARG A 23 -7.52 13.52 -9.77
C ARG A 23 -6.17 13.00 -9.30
N GLU A 24 -5.53 13.78 -8.45
CA GLU A 24 -4.30 13.39 -7.75
C GLU A 24 -4.61 13.04 -6.29
N ARG A 25 -4.14 11.89 -5.80
CA ARG A 25 -4.19 11.51 -4.38
C ARG A 25 -2.87 10.97 -3.83
N SER A 26 -2.44 11.45 -2.66
CA SER A 26 -1.29 10.91 -1.93
C SER A 26 -1.68 10.47 -0.52
N ASP A 27 -1.47 9.19 -0.22
CA ASP A 27 -1.79 8.58 1.07
C ASP A 27 -0.52 8.03 1.73
N ILE A 28 -0.38 8.30 3.02
CA ILE A 28 0.76 7.89 3.84
C ILE A 28 0.24 7.02 4.99
N PHE A 29 0.74 5.80 5.06
CA PHE A 29 0.41 4.84 6.11
C PHE A 29 1.57 4.68 7.09
N MET A 30 1.25 4.60 8.37
CA MET A 30 2.21 4.31 9.43
C MET A 30 1.72 3.14 10.28
N VAL A 31 2.58 2.14 10.45
CA VAL A 31 2.38 1.07 11.44
C VAL A 31 3.36 1.28 12.59
N PRO A 32 2.89 1.73 13.76
CA PRO A 32 3.74 1.89 14.93
C PRO A 32 4.04 0.55 15.61
N GLY A 33 5.08 0.55 16.45
CA GLY A 33 5.37 -0.59 17.32
C GLY A 33 4.29 -0.79 18.38
N GLY A 34 4.06 -2.05 18.75
CA GLY A 34 3.07 -2.46 19.76
C GLY A 34 1.62 -2.56 19.27
N VAL A 35 1.36 -2.45 17.97
CA VAL A 35 0.02 -2.57 17.38
C VAL A 35 -0.03 -3.75 16.41
N ASN A 36 -0.99 -4.64 16.59
CA ASN A 36 -1.34 -5.68 15.63
C ASN A 36 -2.52 -5.20 14.78
N GLY A 37 -2.62 -5.68 13.54
CA GLY A 37 -3.79 -5.40 12.74
C GLY A 37 -3.62 -5.66 11.27
N CYS A 38 -4.72 -5.46 10.56
CA CYS A 38 -4.79 -5.55 9.12
C CYS A 38 -5.12 -4.16 8.57
N MET A 39 -4.35 -3.74 7.58
CA MET A 39 -4.66 -2.62 6.71
C MET A 39 -5.03 -3.18 5.35
N ASP A 40 -6.24 -2.89 4.89
CA ASP A 40 -6.74 -3.35 3.59
C ASP A 40 -7.40 -2.17 2.87
N VAL A 41 -6.76 -1.71 1.79
CA VAL A 41 -7.18 -0.51 1.05
C VAL A 41 -7.20 -0.80 -0.43
N THR A 42 -8.33 -0.53 -1.05
CA THR A 42 -8.52 -0.59 -2.50
C THR A 42 -8.62 0.80 -3.10
N TYR A 43 -7.84 1.07 -4.15
CA TYR A 43 -7.92 2.26 -4.98
C TYR A 43 -8.49 1.90 -6.35
N GLU A 44 -9.48 2.65 -6.80
CA GLU A 44 -10.10 2.48 -8.12
C GLU A 44 -9.91 3.77 -8.93
N LEU A 45 -9.04 3.71 -9.94
CA LEU A 45 -8.75 4.81 -10.84
C LEU A 45 -9.72 4.69 -12.02
N ILE A 46 -10.87 5.35 -11.91
CA ILE A 46 -11.99 5.24 -12.87
C ILE A 46 -11.98 6.33 -13.94
N GLY A 47 -11.22 7.41 -13.73
CA GLY A 47 -11.12 8.50 -14.69
C GLY A 47 -9.72 8.62 -15.29
N GLU A 48 -9.66 8.98 -16.58
CA GLU A 48 -8.40 9.19 -17.29
C GLU A 48 -7.51 10.24 -16.61
N GLY A 49 -6.20 10.00 -16.61
CA GLY A 49 -5.23 10.94 -16.06
C GLY A 49 -5.16 10.96 -14.53
N ALA A 50 -5.79 10.01 -13.84
CA ALA A 50 -5.70 9.92 -12.38
C ALA A 50 -4.27 9.55 -11.95
N SER A 51 -3.80 10.15 -10.85
CA SER A 51 -2.48 9.90 -10.28
C SER A 51 -2.59 9.53 -8.79
N LEU A 52 -1.97 8.41 -8.44
CA LEU A 52 -1.98 7.85 -7.09
C LEU A 52 -0.55 7.67 -6.57
N ASP A 53 -0.29 8.17 -5.37
CA ASP A 53 0.96 7.92 -4.64
C ASP A 53 0.61 7.33 -3.27
N VAL A 54 1.00 6.07 -3.04
CA VAL A 54 0.79 5.36 -1.78
C VAL A 54 2.14 5.12 -1.13
N LYS A 55 2.33 5.67 0.06
CA LYS A 55 3.56 5.48 0.85
C LYS A 55 3.24 4.81 2.16
N GLY A 56 4.12 3.94 2.62
CA GLY A 56 4.00 3.30 3.93
C GLY A 56 5.31 3.21 4.66
N ILE A 57 5.26 3.40 5.97
CA ILE A 57 6.36 3.04 6.88
C ILE A 57 5.86 2.14 8.00
N TYR A 58 6.61 1.09 8.33
CA TYR A 58 6.32 0.25 9.49
C TYR A 58 7.54 0.02 10.36
N VAL A 59 7.32 -0.03 11.67
CA VAL A 59 8.29 -0.48 12.66
C VAL A 59 7.60 -1.48 13.57
N CYS A 60 7.89 -2.76 13.36
CA CYS A 60 7.28 -3.86 14.10
C CYS A 60 8.32 -4.54 15.01
N ARG A 61 7.94 -4.88 16.24
CA ARG A 61 8.80 -5.49 17.26
C ARG A 61 8.02 -6.47 18.14
N GLY A 62 8.70 -7.17 19.04
CA GLY A 62 8.09 -8.20 19.89
C GLY A 62 7.47 -9.32 19.07
N ASP A 63 6.25 -9.70 19.42
CA ASP A 63 5.44 -10.70 18.70
C ASP A 63 4.36 -10.04 17.82
N GLN A 64 4.62 -8.83 17.29
CA GLN A 64 3.66 -8.14 16.42
C GLN A 64 3.34 -8.94 15.17
N ASP A 65 2.09 -8.93 14.73
CA ASP A 65 1.60 -9.52 13.49
C ASP A 65 0.75 -8.49 12.74
N VAL A 66 1.20 -8.15 11.53
CA VAL A 66 0.62 -7.06 10.73
C VAL A 66 0.44 -7.50 9.29
N ASP A 67 -0.79 -7.34 8.79
CA ASP A 67 -1.13 -7.51 7.38
C ASP A 67 -1.30 -6.14 6.72
N ILE A 68 -0.66 -5.95 5.57
CA ILE A 68 -0.80 -4.77 4.71
C ILE A 68 -1.22 -5.25 3.33
N ARG A 69 -2.45 -4.94 2.94
CA ARG A 69 -3.04 -5.25 1.64
C ARG A 69 -3.36 -3.96 0.91
N ILE A 70 -2.72 -3.74 -0.24
CA ILE A 70 -2.97 -2.59 -1.11
C ILE A 70 -3.37 -3.10 -2.48
N THR A 71 -4.60 -2.80 -2.88
CA THR A 71 -5.11 -3.09 -4.22
C THR A 71 -5.23 -1.80 -4.99
N VAL A 72 -4.64 -1.73 -6.19
CA VAL A 72 -4.80 -0.61 -7.11
C VAL A 72 -5.38 -1.14 -8.42
N LYS A 73 -6.59 -0.68 -8.76
CA LYS A 73 -7.27 -1.01 -10.01
C LYS A 73 -7.21 0.18 -10.96
N HIS A 74 -6.47 0.03 -12.04
CA HIS A 74 -6.50 0.94 -13.19
C HIS A 74 -7.67 0.53 -14.08
N LEU A 75 -8.78 1.25 -13.95
CA LEU A 75 -10.03 0.96 -14.69
C LEU A 75 -10.18 1.86 -15.93
N CYS A 76 -9.25 2.80 -16.14
CA CYS A 76 -9.20 3.71 -17.27
C CYS A 76 -7.74 4.03 -17.67
N GLY A 77 -7.53 4.51 -18.89
CA GLY A 77 -6.20 4.74 -19.45
C GLY A 77 -5.50 6.01 -18.95
N ASN A 78 -4.22 6.13 -19.28
CA ASN A 78 -3.36 7.26 -18.91
C ASN A 78 -3.28 7.52 -17.40
N CYS A 79 -3.43 6.48 -16.58
CA CYS A 79 -3.35 6.56 -15.13
C CYS A 79 -1.94 6.22 -14.63
N VAL A 80 -1.53 6.85 -13.53
CA VAL A 80 -0.22 6.61 -12.89
C VAL A 80 -0.43 6.20 -11.44
N SER A 81 0.24 5.14 -10.99
CA SER A 81 0.24 4.74 -9.58
C SER A 81 1.62 4.34 -9.08
N HIS A 82 2.08 4.93 -7.98
CA HIS A 82 3.30 4.53 -7.29
C HIS A 82 2.99 4.03 -5.88
N GLN A 83 3.48 2.85 -5.53
CA GLN A 83 3.40 2.28 -4.18
C GLN A 83 4.80 2.08 -3.63
N LEU A 84 5.10 2.69 -2.48
CA LEU A 84 6.39 2.56 -1.80
C LEU A 84 6.20 2.28 -0.31
N PHE A 85 6.47 1.04 0.09
CA PHE A 85 6.49 0.64 1.48
C PHE A 85 7.92 0.40 1.95
N LYS A 86 8.25 0.98 3.12
CA LYS A 86 9.53 0.74 3.79
C LYS A 86 9.29 0.26 5.20
N GLY A 87 10.11 -0.65 5.72
CA GLY A 87 9.95 -0.98 7.12
C GLY A 87 11.06 -1.76 7.77
N ILE A 88 10.91 -1.85 9.08
CA ILE A 88 11.85 -2.48 10.00
C ILE A 88 11.07 -3.50 10.84
N ALA A 89 11.55 -4.74 10.91
CA ALA A 89 11.01 -5.77 11.78
C ALA A 89 12.11 -6.26 12.74
N LEU A 90 11.77 -6.35 14.02
CA LEU A 90 12.65 -6.80 15.11
C LEU A 90 11.99 -7.94 15.90
N ASP A 91 12.79 -8.61 16.73
CA ASP A 91 12.39 -9.70 17.62
C ASP A 91 11.77 -10.89 16.85
N LYS A 92 10.46 -11.10 16.99
CA LYS A 92 9.68 -12.16 16.32
C LYS A 92 8.52 -11.58 15.50
N ALA A 93 8.59 -10.28 15.18
CA ALA A 93 7.52 -9.61 14.47
C ALA A 93 7.34 -10.19 13.06
N LYS A 94 6.09 -10.28 12.63
CA LYS A 94 5.66 -10.74 11.32
C LYS A 94 4.94 -9.62 10.59
N VAL A 95 5.33 -9.38 9.35
CA VAL A 95 4.65 -8.43 8.47
C VAL A 95 4.39 -9.11 7.13
N ASN A 96 3.13 -9.18 6.73
CA ASN A 96 2.73 -9.63 5.41
C ASN A 96 2.35 -8.40 4.58
N PHE A 97 3.05 -8.19 3.47
CA PHE A 97 2.72 -7.18 2.48
C PHE A 97 2.19 -7.84 1.21
N GLU A 98 0.95 -7.52 0.85
CA GLU A 98 0.28 -7.98 -0.37
C GLU A 98 -0.08 -6.75 -1.21
N GLY A 99 0.57 -6.61 -2.36
CA GLY A 99 0.31 -5.53 -3.30
C GLY A 99 -0.28 -6.09 -4.58
N LEU A 100 -1.50 -5.71 -4.93
CA LEU A 100 -2.13 -6.08 -6.20
C LEU A 100 -2.25 -4.84 -7.08
N VAL A 101 -1.70 -4.91 -8.29
CA VAL A 101 -2.00 -3.97 -9.37
C VAL A 101 -2.84 -4.71 -10.41
N TYR A 102 -4.06 -4.25 -10.63
CA TYR A 102 -4.96 -4.73 -11.68
C TYR A 102 -5.09 -3.66 -12.77
N VAL A 103 -4.90 -4.06 -14.02
CA VAL A 103 -5.05 -3.18 -15.19
C VAL A 103 -6.19 -3.72 -16.06
N ALA A 104 -7.28 -2.97 -16.15
CA ALA A 104 -8.43 -3.39 -16.94
C ALA A 104 -8.14 -3.33 -18.45
N SER A 105 -8.87 -4.15 -19.22
CA SER A 105 -8.92 -3.99 -20.67
C SER A 105 -9.40 -2.57 -21.03
N GLY A 106 -8.64 -1.86 -21.87
CA GLY A 106 -8.89 -0.46 -22.21
C GLY A 106 -8.17 0.57 -21.33
N ALA A 107 -7.49 0.15 -20.26
CA ALA A 107 -6.64 1.02 -19.44
C ALA A 107 -5.24 1.20 -20.06
N GLU A 108 -5.19 1.61 -21.33
CA GLU A 108 -3.95 1.81 -22.07
C GLU A 108 -3.09 2.92 -21.45
N LYS A 109 -1.77 2.83 -21.63
CA LYS A 109 -0.80 3.80 -21.08
C LYS A 109 -0.87 3.94 -19.56
N THR A 110 -1.23 2.85 -18.88
CA THR A 110 -1.08 2.74 -17.43
C THR A 110 0.41 2.68 -17.07
N GLU A 111 0.81 3.50 -16.10
CA GLU A 111 2.12 3.42 -15.46
C GLU A 111 1.94 3.01 -13.99
N ALA A 112 2.51 1.87 -13.61
CA ALA A 112 2.40 1.36 -12.25
C ALA A 112 3.75 0.90 -11.72
N LEU A 113 4.12 1.37 -10.52
CA LEU A 113 5.30 0.95 -9.79
C LEU A 113 4.89 0.47 -8.39
N GLN A 114 5.38 -0.68 -7.96
CA GLN A 114 5.27 -1.15 -6.58
C GLN A 114 6.63 -1.55 -6.02
N GLU A 115 6.92 -1.07 -4.82
CA GLU A 115 8.17 -1.31 -4.12
C GLU A 115 7.91 -1.57 -2.64
N ASN A 116 8.51 -2.64 -2.11
CA ASN A 116 8.55 -2.94 -0.68
C ASN A 116 10.01 -3.19 -0.27
N HIS A 117 10.53 -2.37 0.65
CA HIS A 117 11.91 -2.47 1.14
C HIS A 117 11.95 -2.63 2.65
N SER A 118 12.55 -3.73 3.09
CA SER A 118 12.37 -4.19 4.46
C SER A 118 13.68 -4.61 5.08
N LEU A 119 13.93 -4.16 6.31
CA LEU A 119 15.09 -4.53 7.11
C LEU A 119 14.65 -5.45 8.25
N LEU A 120 15.23 -6.64 8.30
CA LEU A 120 15.08 -7.57 9.41
C LEU A 120 16.27 -7.36 10.37
N LEU A 121 16.00 -6.96 11.61
CA LEU A 121 17.05 -6.71 12.62
C LEU A 121 17.18 -7.84 13.64
N SER A 122 16.46 -8.94 13.46
CA SER A 122 16.50 -10.12 14.33
C SER A 122 16.25 -11.38 13.51
N GLU A 123 16.88 -12.49 13.87
CA GLU A 123 16.72 -13.77 13.16
C GLU A 123 15.28 -14.31 13.21
N GLY A 124 14.52 -13.94 14.25
CA GLY A 124 13.12 -14.34 14.40
C GLY A 124 12.12 -13.46 13.65
N ALA A 125 12.56 -12.31 13.12
CA ALA A 125 11.68 -11.39 12.41
C ALA A 125 11.39 -11.89 11.00
N LEU A 126 10.15 -11.74 10.55
CA LEU A 126 9.70 -12.17 9.24
C LEU A 126 8.97 -11.04 8.52
N VAL A 127 9.37 -10.78 7.29
CA VAL A 127 8.60 -9.95 6.36
C VAL A 127 8.35 -10.78 5.11
N GLN A 128 7.08 -11.02 4.79
CA GLN A 128 6.66 -11.67 3.55
C GLN A 128 6.11 -10.59 2.63
N SER A 129 6.59 -10.56 1.38
CA SER A 129 6.15 -9.59 0.37
C SER A 129 5.66 -10.34 -0.85
N GLN A 130 4.40 -10.10 -1.24
CA GLN A 130 3.73 -10.72 -2.36
C GLN A 130 3.19 -9.65 -3.32
N PRO A 131 4.07 -9.07 -4.16
CA PRO A 131 3.66 -8.20 -5.26
C PRO A 131 3.00 -9.02 -6.38
N GLN A 132 1.83 -8.57 -6.84
CA GLN A 132 1.02 -9.19 -7.89
C GLN A 132 0.66 -8.14 -8.96
N LEU A 133 0.62 -8.60 -10.21
CA LEU A 133 0.21 -7.82 -11.37
C LEU A 133 -0.74 -8.66 -12.23
N GLU A 134 -1.94 -8.12 -12.47
CA GLU A 134 -2.97 -8.69 -13.33
C GLU A 134 -3.31 -7.69 -14.45
N ILE A 135 -3.31 -8.16 -15.71
CA ILE A 135 -3.56 -7.35 -16.92
C ILE A 135 -4.55 -8.09 -17.82
#